data_AF-A0A498A943-F1
#
_entry.id   AF-A0A498A943-F1
#
_cell.length_a   1.000
_cell.length_b   1.000
_cell.length_c   1.000
_cell.angle_alpha   90.00
_cell.angle_beta   90.00
_cell.angle_gamma   90.00
#
_symmetry.space_group_name_H-M   'P 1'
#
loop_
_entity.id
_entity.type
_entity.pdbx_description
1 polymer ?
#
loop_
_entity_poly.entity_id
_entity_poly.type
_entity_poly.pdbx_seq_one_letter_code
_entity_poly.pdbx_strand_id
1 'polypeptide(L)'
;MTKIDILVALRHRPTLAGLVVPWITAHMPDGRYRFGAIDAQRLGASLRDHRCQICGEPTFRPFVFAMRDVDLPRLIAPEPPMHPECAHYSATACPMLAGTMTRYRSEQQTNGEASGDPRNARPGHAAHTWYLVWTTDYTPFLDPQTRQPAARIALGDILRIRPIRR
;
A
#
# COMPACT_ATOMS: atom_id res chain seq x y z
N MET A 1 21.90 9.75 -6.73
CA MET A 1 20.77 8.86 -6.35
C MET A 1 21.35 7.69 -5.57
N THR A 2 20.98 7.53 -4.31
CA THR A 2 21.36 6.35 -3.52
C THR A 2 20.74 5.13 -4.18
N LYS A 3 21.55 4.11 -4.47
CA LYS A 3 21.07 2.85 -5.03
C LYS A 3 20.13 2.20 -4.00
N ILE A 4 18.87 1.99 -4.38
CA ILE A 4 17.92 1.25 -3.55
C ILE A 4 18.22 -0.24 -3.76
N ASP A 5 18.64 -0.92 -2.70
CA ASP A 5 18.90 -2.35 -2.78
C ASP A 5 17.59 -3.14 -2.79
N ILE A 6 17.37 -3.86 -3.89
CA ILE A 6 16.22 -4.77 -4.04
C ILE A 6 16.50 -6.03 -3.23
N LEU A 7 15.63 -6.31 -2.26
CA LEU A 7 15.66 -7.53 -1.46
C LEU A 7 15.66 -8.76 -2.38
N VAL A 8 16.44 -9.78 -2.03
CA VAL A 8 16.53 -11.03 -2.83
C VAL A 8 15.13 -11.63 -3.04
N ALA A 9 14.28 -11.61 -2.02
CA ALA A 9 12.91 -12.09 -2.05
C ALA A 9 11.98 -11.30 -3.01
N LEU A 10 12.43 -10.18 -3.57
CA LEU A 10 11.68 -9.37 -4.53
C LEU A 10 12.26 -9.43 -5.95
N ARG A 11 13.36 -10.15 -6.18
CA ARG A 11 14.04 -10.19 -7.50
C ARG A 11 13.21 -10.84 -8.60
N HIS A 12 12.22 -11.64 -8.24
CA HIS A 12 11.26 -12.22 -9.20
C HIS A 12 10.23 -11.21 -9.69
N ARG A 13 10.12 -10.04 -9.05
CA ARG A 13 9.21 -8.98 -9.46
C ARG A 13 9.84 -8.12 -10.54
N PRO A 14 9.05 -7.64 -11.52
CA PRO A 14 9.53 -6.67 -12.49
C PRO A 14 9.94 -5.37 -11.78
N THR A 15 10.86 -4.65 -12.41
CA THR A 15 11.33 -3.35 -11.91
C THR A 15 11.06 -2.25 -12.92
N LEU A 16 10.69 -1.07 -12.44
CA LEU A 16 10.52 0.14 -13.25
C LEU A 16 11.27 1.28 -12.58
N ALA A 17 12.17 1.94 -13.32
CA ALA A 17 13.03 3.03 -12.81
C ALA A 17 13.83 2.64 -11.54
N GLY A 18 14.28 1.38 -11.45
CA GLY A 18 15.04 0.87 -10.30
C GLY A 18 14.19 0.50 -9.07
N LEU A 19 12.86 0.59 -9.17
CA LEU A 19 11.93 0.20 -8.11
C LEU A 19 11.23 -1.10 -8.46
N VAL A 20 11.02 -1.97 -7.47
CA VAL A 20 10.13 -3.13 -7.61
C VAL A 20 8.73 -2.64 -7.94
N VAL A 21 8.07 -3.28 -8.90
CA VAL A 21 6.65 -3.09 -9.19
C VAL A 21 5.83 -4.00 -8.27
N PRO A 22 5.08 -3.43 -7.29
CA PRO A 22 4.21 -4.20 -6.41
C PRO A 22 3.27 -5.11 -7.21
N TRP A 23 2.99 -6.30 -6.68
CA TRP A 23 2.04 -7.23 -7.28
C TRP A 23 0.67 -6.59 -7.51
N ILE A 24 0.20 -5.73 -6.60
CA ILE A 24 -1.09 -5.03 -6.76
C ILE A 24 -1.07 -3.88 -7.77
N THR A 25 0.08 -3.53 -8.37
CA THR A 25 0.14 -2.40 -9.30
C THR A 25 -0.65 -2.71 -10.57
N ALA A 26 -1.48 -1.76 -10.99
CA ALA A 26 -2.28 -1.90 -12.20
C ALA A 26 -1.40 -2.10 -13.44
N HIS A 27 -1.79 -3.08 -14.25
CA HIS A 27 -1.21 -3.33 -15.57
C HIS A 27 -2.13 -2.73 -16.63
N MET A 28 -1.60 -1.81 -17.42
CA MET A 28 -2.35 -1.07 -18.43
C MET A 28 -2.55 -1.92 -19.69
N PRO A 29 -3.59 -1.64 -20.51
CA PRO A 29 -3.80 -2.33 -21.79
C PRO A 29 -2.60 -2.26 -22.75
N ASP A 30 -1.77 -1.22 -22.62
CA ASP A 30 -0.54 -1.03 -23.40
C ASP A 30 0.68 -1.79 -22.83
N GLY A 31 0.47 -2.62 -21.80
CA GLY A 31 1.52 -3.42 -21.17
C GLY A 31 2.34 -2.69 -20.11
N ARG A 32 2.10 -1.39 -19.85
CA ARG A 32 2.85 -0.63 -18.83
C ARG A 32 2.31 -0.82 -17.42
N TYR A 33 3.20 -0.70 -16.43
CA TYR A 33 2.82 -0.59 -15.02
C TYR A 33 2.62 0.86 -14.63
N ARG A 34 1.57 1.15 -13.86
CA ARG A 34 1.27 2.50 -13.39
C ARG A 34 1.36 2.58 -11.87
N PHE A 35 2.48 3.06 -11.35
CA PHE A 35 2.65 3.27 -9.91
C PHE A 35 1.53 4.14 -9.33
N GLY A 36 1.05 3.77 -8.15
CA GLY A 36 -0.07 4.45 -7.49
C GLY A 36 -1.46 4.10 -8.05
N ALA A 37 -1.54 3.33 -9.14
CA ALA A 37 -2.78 2.68 -9.60
C ALA A 37 -2.82 1.24 -9.09
N ILE A 38 -4.00 0.80 -8.64
CA ILE A 38 -4.15 -0.50 -7.97
C ILE A 38 -5.05 -1.38 -8.83
N ASP A 39 -4.58 -2.57 -9.17
CA ASP A 39 -5.42 -3.60 -9.77
C ASP A 39 -6.49 -4.05 -8.76
N ALA A 40 -7.75 -3.70 -9.01
CA ALA A 40 -8.87 -3.97 -8.11
C ALA A 40 -9.08 -5.47 -7.82
N GLN A 41 -8.81 -6.33 -8.80
CA GLN A 41 -8.92 -7.78 -8.61
C GLN A 41 -7.82 -8.27 -7.66
N ARG A 42 -6.58 -7.80 -7.85
CA ARG A 42 -5.46 -8.15 -6.98
C ARG A 42 -5.58 -7.55 -5.60
N LEU A 43 -6.14 -6.34 -5.45
CA LEU A 43 -6.48 -5.77 -4.15
C LEU A 43 -7.43 -6.70 -3.38
N GLY A 44 -8.53 -7.10 -4.01
CA GLY A 44 -9.50 -8.00 -3.40
C GLY A 44 -8.89 -9.36 -3.02
N ALA A 45 -8.08 -9.95 -3.91
CA ALA A 45 -7.38 -11.21 -3.64
C ALA A 45 -6.33 -11.07 -2.53
N SER A 46 -5.59 -9.96 -2.48
CA SER A 46 -4.59 -9.69 -1.44
C SER A 46 -5.23 -9.68 -0.05
N LEU A 47 -6.38 -9.02 0.07
CA LEU A 47 -7.12 -8.93 1.33
C LEU A 47 -7.75 -10.27 1.72
N ARG A 48 -8.45 -10.95 0.81
CA ARG A 48 -9.17 -12.21 1.12
C ARG A 48 -8.25 -13.40 1.30
N ASP A 49 -7.18 -13.49 0.52
CA ASP A 49 -6.33 -14.68 0.43
C ASP A 49 -4.99 -14.49 1.16
N HIS A 50 -4.89 -13.43 1.98
CA HIS A 50 -3.70 -13.08 2.75
C HIS A 50 -2.44 -13.07 1.88
N ARG A 51 -2.45 -12.31 0.78
CA ARG A 51 -1.27 -12.17 -0.09
C ARG A 51 -0.58 -10.84 0.15
N CYS A 52 0.74 -10.84 0.10
CA CYS A 52 1.52 -9.62 0.24
C CYS A 52 1.32 -8.72 -0.98
N GLN A 53 0.99 -7.45 -0.77
CA GLN A 53 0.73 -6.51 -1.86
C GLN A 53 1.97 -6.22 -2.74
N ILE A 54 3.17 -6.44 -2.21
CA ILE A 54 4.44 -6.17 -2.91
C ILE A 54 4.90 -7.36 -3.74
N CYS A 55 5.09 -8.52 -3.12
CA CYS A 55 5.64 -9.70 -3.82
C CYS A 55 4.56 -10.62 -4.41
N GLY A 56 3.32 -10.55 -3.92
CA GLY A 56 2.22 -11.42 -4.35
C GLY A 56 2.24 -12.80 -3.71
N GLU A 57 3.24 -13.15 -2.90
CA GLU A 57 3.27 -14.43 -2.18
C GLU A 57 2.31 -14.44 -0.98
N PRO A 58 1.85 -15.62 -0.52
CA PRO A 58 1.12 -15.74 0.74
C PRO A 58 1.89 -15.07 1.89
N THR A 59 1.19 -14.28 2.69
CA THR A 59 1.71 -13.63 3.89
C THR A 59 1.03 -14.21 5.12
N PHE A 60 1.80 -14.30 6.19
CA PHE A 60 1.34 -14.79 7.48
C PHE A 60 1.64 -13.75 8.54
N ARG A 61 1.18 -14.03 9.75
CA ARG A 61 1.32 -13.14 10.90
C ARG A 61 2.81 -12.96 11.26
N PRO A 62 3.25 -11.74 11.62
CA PRO A 62 2.47 -10.51 11.66
C PRO A 62 2.21 -9.92 10.26
N PHE A 63 1.01 -9.42 10.03
CA PHE A 63 0.68 -8.64 8.84
C PHE A 63 1.13 -7.19 9.02
N VAL A 64 1.68 -6.57 7.98
CA VAL A 64 2.10 -5.17 8.04
C VAL A 64 1.35 -4.31 7.05
N PHE A 65 0.74 -3.24 7.53
CA PHE A 65 0.01 -2.26 6.72
C PHE A 65 0.75 -0.94 6.68
N ALA A 66 0.77 -0.28 5.52
CA ALA A 66 1.08 1.14 5.42
C ALA A 66 -0.22 1.92 5.60
N MET A 67 -0.35 2.67 6.68
CA MET A 67 -1.54 3.45 7.01
C MET A 67 -1.21 4.94 7.09
N ARG A 68 -2.12 5.76 6.58
CA ARG A 68 -2.01 7.22 6.72
C ARG A 68 -2.50 7.67 8.09
N ASP A 69 -2.09 8.86 8.50
CA ASP A 69 -2.68 9.58 9.63
C ASP A 69 -4.21 9.67 9.59
N VAL A 70 -4.83 9.74 8.40
CA VAL A 70 -6.29 9.73 8.23
C VAL A 70 -6.93 8.34 8.37
N ASP A 71 -6.14 7.28 8.22
CA ASP A 71 -6.61 5.89 8.28
C ASP A 71 -6.51 5.32 9.70
N LEU A 72 -5.45 5.72 10.44
CA LEU A 72 -5.17 5.22 11.78
C LEU A 72 -6.35 5.38 12.76
N PRO A 73 -6.99 6.55 12.91
CA PRO A 73 -8.12 6.70 13.84
C PRO A 73 -9.34 5.84 13.48
N ARG A 74 -9.44 5.42 12.21
CA ARG A 74 -10.54 4.57 11.71
C ARG A 74 -10.23 3.08 11.87
N LEU A 75 -8.96 2.72 12.16
CA LEU A 75 -8.45 1.35 12.15
C LEU A 75 -8.78 0.59 10.85
N ILE A 76 -8.72 1.31 9.73
CA ILE A 76 -9.04 0.78 8.39
C ILE A 76 -7.86 1.06 7.47
N ALA A 77 -7.23 -0.01 6.97
CA ALA A 77 -6.16 0.09 5.97
C ALA A 77 -6.76 -0.14 4.56
N PRO A 78 -6.76 0.87 3.68
CA PRO A 78 -7.23 0.71 2.30
C PRO A 78 -6.22 -0.03 1.42
N GLU A 79 -4.95 -0.05 1.80
CA GLU A 79 -3.92 -0.85 1.15
C GLU A 79 -3.78 -2.22 1.83
N PRO A 80 -3.49 -3.31 1.09
CA PRO A 80 -3.46 -4.66 1.65
C PRO A 80 -2.23 -4.95 2.53
N PRO A 81 -2.17 -6.13 3.20
CA PRO A 81 -1.04 -6.49 4.05
C PRO A 81 0.24 -6.73 3.25
N MET A 82 1.36 -6.65 3.96
CA MET A 82 2.70 -6.97 3.50
C MET A 82 3.40 -7.90 4.50
N HIS A 83 4.39 -8.65 4.01
CA HIS A 83 5.43 -9.20 4.89
C HIS A 83 6.22 -8.05 5.55
N PRO A 84 6.78 -8.25 6.77
CA PRO A 84 7.60 -7.24 7.43
C PRO A 84 8.76 -6.70 6.58
N GLU A 85 9.45 -7.56 5.85
CA GLU A 85 10.56 -7.21 4.96
C GLU A 85 10.08 -6.43 3.72
N CYS A 86 8.94 -6.81 3.15
CA CYS A 86 8.32 -6.08 2.05
C CYS A 86 7.87 -4.68 2.50
N ALA A 87 7.32 -4.56 3.70
CA ALA A 87 6.95 -3.27 4.28
C ALA A 87 8.19 -2.39 4.57
N HIS A 88 9.29 -3.00 5.02
CA HIS A 88 10.55 -2.29 5.20
C HIS A 88 11.09 -1.75 3.87
N TYR A 89 11.13 -2.58 2.83
CA TYR A 89 11.51 -2.16 1.48
C TYR A 89 10.61 -1.02 0.98
N SER A 90 9.28 -1.15 1.11
CA SER A 90 8.35 -0.10 0.66
C SER A 90 8.58 1.21 1.39
N ALA A 91 8.83 1.18 2.71
CA ALA A 91 9.09 2.37 3.50
C ALA A 91 10.38 3.11 3.12
N THR A 92 11.36 2.44 2.51
CA THR A 92 12.62 3.05 2.05
C THR A 92 12.60 3.39 0.56
N ALA A 93 11.94 2.56 -0.27
CA ALA A 93 12.00 2.63 -1.72
C ALA A 93 10.86 3.45 -2.34
N CYS A 94 9.65 3.41 -1.78
CA CYS A 94 8.51 4.12 -2.33
C CYS A 94 8.68 5.63 -2.09
N PRO A 95 8.73 6.47 -3.15
CA PRO A 95 8.92 7.92 -2.96
C PRO A 95 7.86 8.57 -2.07
N MET A 96 6.64 8.02 -2.09
CA MET A 96 5.54 8.50 -1.25
C MET A 96 5.72 8.18 0.22
N LEU A 97 6.14 6.96 0.54
CA LEU A 97 6.33 6.51 1.92
C LEU A 97 7.62 7.06 2.51
N ALA A 98 8.70 7.04 1.72
CA ALA A 98 10.03 7.55 2.11
C ALA A 98 10.10 9.09 2.18
N GLY A 99 9.02 9.80 1.82
CA GLY A 99 8.93 11.25 1.92
C GLY A 99 9.69 12.05 0.85
N THR A 100 10.33 11.39 -0.12
CA THR A 100 11.04 12.07 -1.22
C THR A 100 10.09 12.65 -2.26
N MET A 101 8.85 12.15 -2.31
CA MET A 101 7.72 12.80 -2.96
C MET A 101 6.85 13.41 -1.86
N THR A 102 6.50 14.70 -1.95
CA THR A 102 5.76 15.42 -0.89
C THR A 102 4.32 15.76 -1.27
N ARG A 103 3.92 15.42 -2.49
CA ARG A 103 2.56 15.64 -3.03
C ARG A 103 2.13 14.45 -3.87
N TYR A 104 0.84 14.16 -3.88
CA TYR A 104 0.25 13.21 -4.82
C TYR A 104 0.22 13.80 -6.24
N ARG A 105 0.16 12.94 -7.26
CA ARG A 105 -0.01 13.38 -8.65
C ARG A 105 -1.30 14.20 -8.80
N SER A 106 -1.25 15.25 -9.61
CA SER A 106 -2.40 16.11 -9.94
C SER A 106 -3.32 15.50 -11.00
N GLU A 107 -2.80 14.61 -11.83
CA GLU A 107 -3.61 13.89 -12.81
C GLU A 107 -4.46 12.82 -12.12
N GLN A 108 -5.77 12.94 -12.30
CA GLN A 108 -6.72 11.96 -11.82
C GLN A 108 -6.55 10.69 -12.66
N GLN A 109 -6.47 9.55 -11.98
CA GLN A 109 -6.37 8.28 -12.68
C GLN A 109 -7.70 8.02 -13.41
N THR A 110 -7.65 8.01 -14.74
CA THR A 110 -8.81 8.01 -15.64
C THR A 110 -9.72 6.78 -15.52
N ASN A 111 -9.34 5.78 -14.71
CA ASN A 111 -10.08 4.53 -14.54
C ASN A 111 -11.04 4.53 -13.33
N GLY A 112 -11.34 5.69 -12.74
CA GLY A 112 -12.41 5.80 -11.72
C GLY A 112 -12.10 5.12 -10.38
N GLU A 113 -10.88 4.66 -10.15
CA GLU A 113 -10.44 4.10 -8.87
C GLU A 113 -10.36 5.24 -7.85
N ALA A 114 -11.28 5.22 -6.88
CA ALA A 114 -11.24 6.15 -5.76
C ALA A 114 -9.91 5.97 -5.02
N SER A 115 -9.33 7.09 -4.57
CA SER A 115 -8.05 7.18 -3.84
C SER A 115 -7.95 6.26 -2.60
N GLY A 116 -9.06 5.68 -2.15
CA GLY A 116 -9.18 5.06 -0.83
C GLY A 116 -9.02 6.07 0.31
N ASP A 117 -8.93 7.37 0.01
CA ASP A 117 -8.92 8.45 1.00
C ASP A 117 -10.35 8.75 1.46
N PRO A 118 -10.68 8.53 2.74
CA PRO A 118 -12.03 8.79 3.25
C PRO A 118 -12.44 10.27 3.16
N ARG A 119 -11.47 11.19 3.04
CA ARG A 119 -11.74 12.63 2.88
C ARG A 119 -11.93 13.03 1.42
N ASN A 120 -11.86 12.07 0.48
CA ASN A 120 -11.84 12.31 -0.97
C ASN A 120 -10.78 13.33 -1.43
N ALA A 121 -9.78 13.61 -0.60
CA ALA A 121 -8.59 14.33 -1.03
C ALA A 121 -7.76 13.38 -1.92
N ARG A 122 -7.28 13.82 -3.10
CA ARG A 122 -5.96 13.36 -3.62
C ARG A 122 -5.35 13.93 -4.91
N PRO A 123 -6.00 14.54 -5.90
CA PRO A 123 -5.18 15.14 -6.98
C PRO A 123 -4.39 16.36 -6.46
N GLY A 124 -3.06 16.30 -6.48
CA GLY A 124 -2.16 17.43 -6.13
C GLY A 124 -2.02 17.78 -4.64
N HIS A 125 -2.73 17.08 -3.75
CA HIS A 125 -2.67 17.31 -2.31
C HIS A 125 -1.32 16.94 -1.71
N ALA A 126 -0.98 17.57 -0.58
CA ALA A 126 0.18 17.20 0.21
C ALA A 126 0.14 15.72 0.62
N ALA A 127 1.30 15.09 0.67
CA ALA A 127 1.47 13.74 1.16
C ALA A 127 1.04 13.65 2.63
N HIS A 128 0.29 12.59 2.96
CA HIS A 128 -0.06 12.26 4.34
C HIS A 128 1.18 11.82 5.14
N THR A 129 1.07 11.86 6.46
CA THR A 129 2.03 11.15 7.31
C THR A 129 1.71 9.66 7.27
N TRP A 130 2.73 8.82 7.12
CA TRP A 130 2.56 7.38 7.00
C TRP A 130 3.12 6.63 8.20
N TYR A 131 2.50 5.51 8.49
CA TYR A 131 2.85 4.61 9.57
C TYR A 131 2.87 3.18 9.04
N LEU A 132 3.80 2.38 9.55
CA LEU A 132 3.72 0.94 9.46
C LEU A 132 3.01 0.41 10.70
N VAL A 133 2.01 -0.43 10.49
CA VAL A 133 1.20 -1.04 11.55
C VAL A 133 1.33 -2.54 11.43
N TRP A 134 1.87 -3.18 12.47
CA TRP A 134 1.96 -4.63 12.59
C TRP A 134 0.73 -5.13 13.31
N THR A 135 0.08 -6.15 12.75
CA THR A 135 -1.11 -6.74 13.34
C THR A 135 -1.02 -8.27 13.43
N THR A 136 -1.70 -8.83 14.41
CA THR A 136 -1.99 -10.26 14.47
C THR A 136 -3.05 -10.64 13.46
N ASP A 137 -4.09 -9.85 13.25
CA ASP A 137 -5.15 -10.20 12.30
C ASP A 137 -5.75 -8.96 11.64
N TYR A 138 -6.63 -9.19 10.66
CA TYR A 138 -7.49 -8.18 10.07
C TYR A 138 -8.73 -8.83 9.44
N THR A 139 -9.80 -8.07 9.27
CA THR A 139 -11.01 -8.52 8.58
C THR A 139 -11.15 -7.77 7.24
N PRO A 140 -11.13 -8.47 6.09
CA PRO A 140 -11.49 -7.89 4.80
C PRO A 140 -12.93 -7.38 4.81
N PHE A 141 -13.16 -6.16 4.34
CA PHE A 141 -14.52 -5.62 4.18
C PHE A 141 -14.58 -4.56 3.08
N LEU A 142 -15.80 -4.19 2.69
CA LEU A 142 -16.04 -3.04 1.82
C LEU A 142 -16.22 -1.79 2.71
N ASP A 143 -15.31 -0.82 2.61
CA ASP A 143 -15.41 0.43 3.36
C ASP A 143 -16.61 1.24 2.85
N PRO A 144 -17.65 1.48 3.66
CA PRO A 144 -18.85 2.18 3.21
C PRO A 144 -18.57 3.64 2.80
N GLN A 145 -17.52 4.26 3.34
CA GLN A 145 -17.18 5.65 3.05
C GLN A 145 -16.47 5.80 1.70
N THR A 146 -15.53 4.90 1.40
CA THR A 146 -14.73 4.97 0.16
C THR A 146 -15.30 4.08 -0.95
N ARG A 147 -16.18 3.13 -0.59
CA ARG A 147 -16.71 2.07 -1.45
C ARG A 147 -15.60 1.21 -2.06
N GLN A 148 -14.51 1.02 -1.33
CA GLN A 148 -13.35 0.23 -1.74
C GLN A 148 -13.10 -0.95 -0.78
N PRO A 149 -12.55 -2.07 -1.27
CA PRO A 149 -12.05 -3.12 -0.39
C PRO A 149 -10.97 -2.58 0.56
N ALA A 150 -11.04 -2.96 1.83
CA ALA A 150 -10.08 -2.55 2.84
C ALA A 150 -9.91 -3.65 3.92
N ALA A 151 -8.87 -3.51 4.73
CA ALA A 151 -8.67 -4.28 5.95
C ALA A 151 -9.16 -3.49 7.16
N ARG A 152 -10.08 -4.05 7.95
CA ARG A 152 -10.42 -3.56 9.29
C ARG A 152 -9.51 -4.23 10.31
N ILE A 153 -8.92 -3.45 11.20
CA ILE A 153 -7.99 -3.94 12.22
C ILE A 153 -8.64 -3.72 13.58
N ALA A 154 -8.77 -4.76 14.41
CA ALA A 154 -9.22 -4.56 15.78
C ALA A 154 -8.10 -3.96 16.62
N LEU A 155 -8.42 -3.12 17.61
CA LEU A 155 -7.40 -2.51 18.47
C LEU A 155 -6.55 -3.57 19.19
N GLY A 156 -7.18 -4.69 19.61
CA GLY A 156 -6.49 -5.81 20.24
C GLY A 156 -5.56 -6.60 19.32
N ASP A 157 -5.68 -6.43 18.00
CA ASP A 157 -4.80 -7.06 17.02
C ASP A 157 -3.54 -6.24 16.73
N ILE A 158 -3.44 -5.00 17.21
CA ILE A 158 -2.30 -4.14 16.94
C ILE A 158 -1.11 -4.54 17.81
N LEU A 159 -0.05 -5.01 17.17
CA LEU A 159 1.20 -5.37 17.82
C LEU A 159 2.14 -4.17 17.96
N ARG A 160 2.19 -3.31 16.94
CA ARG A 160 3.11 -2.18 16.87
C ARG A 160 2.64 -1.15 15.85
N ILE A 161 2.87 0.13 16.15
CA ILE A 161 2.77 1.23 15.20
C ILE A 161 4.14 1.92 15.11
N ARG A 162 4.62 2.20 13.90
CA ARG A 162 5.87 2.93 13.66
C ARG A 162 5.66 4.04 12.64
N PRO A 163 5.92 5.31 12.96
CA PRO A 163 5.93 6.37 11.96
C PRO A 163 7.06 6.12 10.95
N ILE A 164 6.78 6.36 9.67
CA ILE A 164 7.81 6.42 8.63
C ILE A 164 8.38 7.84 8.67
N ARG A 165 9.60 8.00 9.19
CA ARG A 165 10.24 9.32 9.31
C ARG A 165 10.53 9.87 7.91
N ARG A 166 10.22 11.15 7.71
CA ARG A 166 10.65 11.94 6.55
C ARG A 166 12.03 12.52 6.80
#